data_AF-A0A442JCG8-F1
#
_entry.id   AF-A0A442JCG8-F1
#
_cell.length_a   1.000
_cell.length_b   1.000
_cell.length_c   1.000
_cell.angle_alpha   90.00
_cell.angle_beta   90.00
_cell.angle_gamma   90.00
#
_symmetry.space_group_name_H-M   'P 1'
#
loop_
_entity.id
_entity.type
_entity.pdbx_description
1 polymer ?
#
loop_
_entity_poly.entity_id
_entity_poly.type
_entity_poly.pdbx_seq_one_letter_code
_entity_poly.pdbx_strand_id
1 'polypeptide(L)'
;MIEFDPNFGDGVVAFRHYGTMTEREFTDLAATVSECAPPHGAVLLLLDWLGIERWAFTAPQTDTLAAWRKAARALQCAAIVHDQRLNRQAAWLGAVLREEGIVVRSWPPQRAATATVWLRAARSLSSSDRSS
;
A
#
# COMPACT_ATOMS: atom_id res chain seq x y z
N MET A 1 -1.54 -5.39 -14.78
CA MET A 1 -2.50 -4.26 -14.90
C MET A 1 -2.83 -3.75 -13.50
N ILE A 2 -2.77 -2.43 -13.29
CA ILE A 2 -3.02 -1.78 -11.99
C ILE A 2 -4.32 -0.98 -12.11
N GLU A 3 -5.29 -1.24 -11.22
CA GLU A 3 -6.51 -0.46 -11.11
C GLU A 3 -6.44 0.45 -9.88
N PHE A 4 -6.66 1.75 -10.10
CA PHE A 4 -6.81 2.74 -9.05
C PHE A 4 -8.30 2.96 -8.77
N ASP A 5 -8.71 2.80 -7.50
CA ASP A 5 -10.08 3.05 -7.06
C ASP A 5 -10.15 4.33 -6.22
N PRO A 6 -10.48 5.50 -6.81
CA PRO A 6 -10.62 6.76 -6.08
C PRO A 6 -11.86 6.81 -5.19
N ASN A 7 -12.81 5.89 -5.37
CA ASN A 7 -14.11 5.90 -4.70
C ASN A 7 -14.15 5.02 -3.45
N PHE A 8 -13.00 4.47 -3.03
CA PHE A 8 -12.91 3.65 -1.82
C PHE A 8 -13.23 4.45 -0.53
N GLY A 9 -13.22 5.78 -0.65
CA GLY A 9 -13.52 6.81 0.33
C GLY A 9 -12.43 7.89 0.32
N ASP A 10 -12.73 9.14 0.69
CA ASP A 10 -11.72 10.20 0.62
C ASP A 10 -10.42 9.83 1.35
N GLY A 11 -9.27 10.08 0.73
CA GLY A 11 -7.96 9.85 1.32
C GLY A 11 -7.50 8.38 1.42
N VAL A 12 -8.32 7.42 0.94
CA VAL A 12 -7.86 6.04 0.71
C VAL A 12 -7.48 5.88 -0.76
N VAL A 13 -6.24 5.47 -0.98
CA VAL A 13 -5.73 5.11 -2.30
C VAL A 13 -5.63 3.59 -2.34
N ALA A 14 -6.46 2.97 -3.19
CA ALA A 14 -6.48 1.53 -3.36
C ALA A 14 -5.93 1.14 -4.72
N PHE A 15 -4.99 0.19 -4.73
CA PHE A 15 -4.44 -0.39 -5.94
C PHE A 15 -4.71 -1.89 -5.99
N ARG A 16 -5.44 -2.32 -7.03
CA ARG A 16 -5.59 -3.74 -7.37
C ARG A 16 -4.63 -4.12 -8.49
N HIS A 17 -3.90 -5.21 -8.30
CA HIS A 17 -2.93 -5.69 -9.29
C HIS A 17 -3.33 -7.04 -9.84
N TYR A 18 -3.34 -7.16 -11.17
CA TYR A 18 -3.66 -8.40 -11.89
C TYR A 18 -2.52 -8.84 -12.80
N GLY A 19 -2.32 -10.15 -12.88
CA GLY A 19 -1.35 -10.80 -13.77
C GLY A 19 0.06 -10.84 -13.19
N THR A 20 1.06 -10.65 -14.04
CA THR A 20 2.46 -10.64 -13.60
C THR A 20 2.82 -9.27 -13.02
N MET A 21 3.36 -9.23 -11.80
CA MET A 21 4.01 -8.05 -11.22
C MET A 21 5.49 -8.04 -11.59
N THR A 22 5.88 -7.08 -12.43
CA THR A 22 7.28 -6.79 -12.74
C THR A 22 7.90 -5.83 -11.73
N GLU A 23 9.23 -5.78 -11.68
CA GLU A 23 9.93 -4.82 -10.81
C GLU A 23 9.63 -3.38 -11.21
N ARG A 24 9.53 -3.11 -12.51
CA ARG A 24 9.16 -1.80 -13.04
C ARG A 24 7.77 -1.39 -12.57
N GLU A 25 6.76 -2.25 -12.73
CA GLU A 25 5.39 -1.94 -12.25
C GLU A 25 5.36 -1.70 -10.74
N PHE A 26 6.13 -2.47 -9.98
CA PHE A 26 6.21 -2.30 -8.54
C PHE A 26 6.91 -1.00 -8.11
N THR A 27 7.86 -0.52 -8.91
CA THR A 27 8.54 0.78 -8.71
C THR A 27 7.65 1.94 -9.12
N ASP A 28 6.99 1.82 -10.29
CA ASP A 28 6.06 2.83 -10.82
C ASP A 28 4.87 3.02 -9.85
N LEU A 29 4.39 1.94 -9.23
CA LEU A 29 3.38 2.00 -8.17
C LEU A 29 3.82 2.88 -6.99
N ALA A 30 5.07 2.75 -6.53
CA ALA A 30 5.60 3.57 -5.45
C ALA A 30 5.66 5.06 -5.84
N ALA A 31 6.03 5.35 -7.10
CA ALA A 31 6.00 6.70 -7.62
C ALA A 31 4.57 7.27 -7.61
N THR A 32 3.58 6.51 -8.10
CA THR A 32 2.16 6.92 -8.06
C THR A 32 1.68 7.19 -6.64
N VAL A 33 2.00 6.32 -5.68
CA VAL A 33 1.66 6.54 -4.26
C VAL A 33 2.24 7.86 -3.75
N SER A 34 3.48 8.18 -4.11
CA SER A 34 4.14 9.41 -3.70
C SER A 34 3.50 10.68 -4.27
N GLU A 35 2.87 10.58 -5.44
CA GLU A 35 2.19 11.67 -6.15
C GLU A 35 0.73 11.85 -5.70
N CYS A 36 0.11 10.79 -5.17
CA CYS A 36 -1.27 10.84 -4.67
C CYS A 36 -1.43 11.61 -3.34
N ALA A 37 -0.36 12.14 -2.75
CA ALA A 37 -0.41 12.89 -1.49
C ALA A 37 -1.20 14.19 -1.65
N PRO A 38 -2.35 14.38 -0.97
CA PRO A 38 -3.02 15.67 -0.98
C PRO A 38 -2.19 16.72 -0.21
N PRO A 39 -2.33 18.02 -0.53
CA PRO A 39 -1.55 19.10 0.10
C PRO A 39 -1.63 19.18 1.63
N HIS A 40 -2.66 18.57 2.24
CA HIS A 40 -2.96 18.68 3.68
C HIS A 40 -3.24 17.33 4.38
N GLY A 41 -2.93 16.19 3.76
CA GLY A 41 -3.24 14.88 4.34
C GLY A 41 -2.27 13.78 3.93
N ALA A 42 -2.06 12.83 4.82
CA ALA A 42 -1.33 11.61 4.52
C ALA A 42 -2.30 10.55 3.97
N VAL A 43 -1.84 9.79 2.97
CA VAL A 43 -2.61 8.80 2.22
C VAL A 43 -2.75 7.51 3.02
N LEU A 44 -3.93 6.92 2.98
CA LEU A 44 -4.19 5.57 3.47
C LEU A 44 -4.08 4.61 2.28
N LEU A 45 -3.11 3.70 2.32
CA LEU A 45 -2.82 2.82 1.17
C LEU A 45 -3.47 1.45 1.35
N LEU A 46 -4.26 1.01 0.37
CA LEU A 46 -4.67 -0.39 0.22
C LEU A 46 -3.96 -1.01 -0.99
N LEU A 47 -3.22 -2.08 -0.75
CA LEU A 47 -2.63 -2.92 -1.79
C LEU A 47 -3.40 -4.25 -1.84
N ASP A 48 -4.16 -4.44 -2.91
CA ASP A 48 -4.87 -5.69 -3.19
C ASP A 48 -4.07 -6.48 -4.23
N TRP A 49 -3.42 -7.54 -3.75
CA TRP A 49 -2.53 -8.41 -4.54
C TRP A 49 -3.17 -9.75 -4.89
N LEU A 50 -4.48 -9.88 -4.72
CA LEU A 50 -5.20 -11.14 -5.00
C LEU A 50 -5.16 -11.52 -6.48
N GLY A 51 -5.11 -10.53 -7.38
CA GLY A 51 -5.01 -10.75 -8.81
C GLY A 51 -3.60 -11.05 -9.33
N ILE A 52 -2.54 -10.95 -8.50
CA ILE A 52 -1.16 -11.11 -8.99
C ILE A 52 -0.88 -12.59 -9.24
N GLU A 53 -0.98 -13.06 -10.47
CA GLU A 53 -0.68 -14.44 -10.86
C GLU A 53 0.79 -14.80 -10.69
N ARG A 54 1.71 -13.86 -10.95
CA ARG A 54 3.16 -14.11 -10.87
C ARG A 54 3.90 -12.91 -10.33
N TRP A 55 4.92 -13.16 -9.51
CA TRP A 55 5.88 -12.15 -9.11
C TRP A 55 7.19 -12.37 -9.89
N ALA A 56 7.59 -11.42 -10.73
CA ALA A 56 8.62 -11.66 -11.75
C ALA A 56 10.07 -11.42 -11.29
N PHE A 57 10.29 -10.98 -10.06
CA PHE A 57 11.62 -10.62 -9.55
C PHE A 57 11.86 -11.12 -8.13
N THR A 58 13.07 -11.56 -7.83
CA THR A 58 13.37 -12.22 -6.54
C THR A 58 13.64 -11.23 -5.41
N ALA A 59 14.37 -10.16 -5.72
CA ALA A 59 14.73 -9.11 -4.78
C ALA A 59 14.61 -7.75 -5.48
N PRO A 60 13.93 -6.78 -4.88
CA PRO A 60 13.89 -5.41 -5.40
C PRO A 60 15.28 -4.77 -5.35
N GLN A 61 15.60 -4.04 -6.41
CA GLN A 61 16.81 -3.25 -6.57
C GLN A 61 16.79 -2.00 -5.66
N THR A 62 17.95 -1.36 -5.55
CA THR A 62 18.14 -0.13 -4.75
C THR A 62 17.16 0.98 -5.15
N ASP A 63 16.87 1.12 -6.44
CA ASP A 63 15.95 2.15 -6.94
C ASP A 63 14.51 1.88 -6.49
N THR A 64 14.08 0.62 -6.54
CA THR A 64 12.78 0.16 -6.03
C THR A 64 12.65 0.46 -4.54
N LEU A 65 13.70 0.19 -3.75
CA LEU A 65 13.74 0.52 -2.32
C LEU A 65 13.64 2.04 -2.09
N ALA A 66 14.41 2.84 -2.82
CA ALA A 66 14.39 4.29 -2.71
C ALA A 66 13.01 4.87 -3.07
N ALA A 67 12.35 4.32 -4.09
CA ALA A 67 11.01 4.70 -4.48
C ALA A 67 9.99 4.45 -3.37
N TRP A 68 10.02 3.27 -2.72
CA TRP A 68 9.13 2.96 -1.61
C TRP A 68 9.39 3.79 -0.35
N ARG A 69 10.65 4.12 -0.05
CA ARG A 69 10.98 5.07 1.03
C ARG A 69 10.45 6.47 0.75
N LYS A 70 10.56 6.93 -0.50
CA LYS A 70 9.95 8.21 -0.91
C LYS A 70 8.43 8.16 -0.78
N ALA A 71 7.79 7.08 -1.22
CA ALA A 71 6.35 6.87 -1.11
C ALA A 71 5.88 6.86 0.34
N ALA A 72 6.65 6.28 1.27
CA ALA A 72 6.31 6.23 2.68
C ALA A 72 6.03 7.61 3.29
N ARG A 73 6.73 8.66 2.83
CA ARG A 73 6.52 10.05 3.30
C ARG A 73 5.12 10.59 3.00
N ALA A 74 4.44 10.03 2.00
CA ALA A 74 3.07 10.37 1.66
C ALA A 74 2.04 9.55 2.46
N LEU A 75 2.45 8.50 3.19
CA LEU A 75 1.54 7.54 3.81
C LEU A 75 1.29 7.83 5.29
N GLN A 76 0.08 7.55 5.74
CA GLN A 76 -0.25 7.44 7.17
C GLN A 76 -0.12 5.98 7.62
N CYS A 77 -0.73 5.07 6.86
CA CYS A 77 -0.68 3.64 7.11
C CYS A 77 -0.95 2.86 5.81
N ALA A 78 -0.53 1.60 5.78
CA ALA A 78 -0.74 0.72 4.63
C ALA A 78 -1.37 -0.61 5.05
N ALA A 79 -2.31 -1.08 4.23
CA ALA A 79 -2.90 -2.40 4.30
C ALA A 79 -2.53 -3.20 3.06
N ILE A 80 -2.10 -4.45 3.26
CA ILE A 80 -1.73 -5.37 2.18
C ILE A 80 -2.62 -6.60 2.25
N VAL A 81 -3.41 -6.87 1.21
CA VAL A 81 -4.21 -8.08 1.07
C VAL A 81 -3.50 -8.99 0.06
N HIS A 82 -3.11 -10.19 0.49
CA HIS A 82 -2.31 -11.07 -0.35
C HIS A 82 -2.51 -12.56 -0.02
N ASP A 83 -2.24 -13.42 -1.01
CA ASP A 83 -2.11 -14.86 -0.81
C ASP A 83 -0.84 -15.24 -0.05
N GLN A 84 -0.82 -16.47 0.50
CA GLN A 84 0.34 -17.01 1.21
C GLN A 84 1.62 -17.06 0.34
N ARG A 85 1.47 -17.29 -0.97
CA ARG A 85 2.60 -17.31 -1.93
C ARG A 85 3.31 -15.96 -2.06
N LEU A 86 2.67 -14.87 -1.63
CA LEU A 86 3.21 -13.51 -1.63
C LEU A 86 3.65 -13.06 -0.23
N ASN A 87 3.70 -13.96 0.76
CA ASN A 87 4.11 -13.63 2.13
C ASN A 87 5.46 -12.93 2.19
N ARG A 88 6.44 -13.38 1.39
CA ARG A 88 7.80 -12.80 1.40
C ARG A 88 7.79 -11.37 0.87
N GLN A 89 7.04 -11.12 -0.20
CA GLN A 89 6.90 -9.82 -0.84
C GLN A 89 6.19 -8.84 0.09
N ALA A 90 5.10 -9.28 0.73
CA ALA A 90 4.34 -8.46 1.67
C ALA A 90 5.16 -8.17 2.94
N ALA A 91 5.92 -9.14 3.44
CA ALA A 91 6.82 -8.96 4.57
C ALA A 91 7.95 -7.98 4.25
N TRP A 92 8.55 -8.09 3.06
CA TRP A 92 9.59 -7.17 2.60
C TRP A 92 9.07 -5.73 2.55
N LEU A 93 7.96 -5.50 1.85
CA LEU A 93 7.39 -4.16 1.74
C LEU A 93 6.97 -3.62 3.11
N GLY A 94 6.35 -4.48 3.94
CA GLY A 94 5.97 -4.12 5.30
C GLY A 94 7.17 -3.78 6.18
N ALA A 95 8.35 -4.37 5.97
CA ALA A 95 9.56 -3.99 6.69
C ALA A 95 10.05 -2.60 6.25
N VAL A 96 10.18 -2.37 4.94
CA VAL A 96 10.60 -1.07 4.37
C VAL A 96 9.73 0.07 4.86
N LEU A 97 8.41 -0.10 4.81
CA LEU A 97 7.48 0.95 5.25
C LEU A 97 7.54 1.19 6.77
N ARG A 98 7.74 0.15 7.58
CA ARG A 98 7.87 0.30 9.04
C ARG A 98 9.17 0.97 9.45
N GLU A 99 10.26 0.79 8.71
CA GLU A 99 11.51 1.55 8.92
C GLU A 99 11.28 3.06 8.80
N GLU A 100 10.36 3.47 7.92
CA GLU A 100 9.95 4.87 7.71
C GLU A 100 8.83 5.33 8.68
N GLY A 101 8.52 4.53 9.71
CA GLY A 101 7.53 4.87 10.74
C GLY A 101 6.06 4.60 10.34
N ILE A 102 5.81 3.95 9.21
CA ILE A 102 4.46 3.69 8.72
C ILE A 102 3.85 2.48 9.42
N VAL A 103 2.60 2.62 9.88
CA VAL A 103 1.84 1.49 10.41
C VAL A 103 1.40 0.60 9.26
N VAL A 104 1.93 -0.62 9.20
CA VAL A 104 1.60 -1.59 8.15
C VAL A 104 1.02 -2.87 8.73
N ARG A 105 -0.10 -3.31 8.15
CA ARG A 105 -0.74 -4.59 8.44
C ARG A 105 -1.05 -5.35 7.16
N SER A 106 -1.05 -6.67 7.23
CA SER A 106 -1.46 -7.52 6.11
C SER A 106 -2.56 -8.50 6.49
N TRP A 107 -3.35 -8.90 5.50
CA TRP A 107 -4.48 -9.80 5.67
C TRP A 107 -4.50 -10.88 4.59
N PRO A 108 -4.95 -12.10 4.95
CA PRO A 108 -5.27 -13.11 3.97
C PRO A 108 -6.55 -12.73 3.17
N PRO A 109 -6.79 -13.35 2.01
CA PRO A 109 -7.92 -13.00 1.13
C PRO A 109 -9.27 -13.01 1.83
N GLN A 110 -9.50 -13.98 2.73
CA GLN A 110 -10.76 -14.15 3.46
C GLN A 110 -11.06 -12.98 4.42
N ARG A 111 -10.07 -12.13 4.70
CA ARG A 111 -10.19 -10.95 5.57
C ARG A 111 -9.94 -9.64 4.82
N ALA A 112 -10.05 -9.62 3.49
CA ALA A 112 -9.88 -8.42 2.68
C ALA A 112 -10.83 -7.27 3.12
N ALA A 113 -12.08 -7.59 3.46
CA ALA A 113 -13.02 -6.61 3.99
C ALA A 113 -12.54 -5.99 5.31
N THR A 114 -11.88 -6.76 6.18
CA THR A 114 -11.31 -6.26 7.44
C THR A 114 -10.19 -5.26 7.21
N ALA A 115 -9.36 -5.44 6.18
CA ALA A 115 -8.31 -4.49 5.81
C ALA A 115 -8.90 -3.09 5.49
N THR A 116 -10.02 -3.08 4.76
CA THR A 116 -10.76 -1.85 4.43
C THR A 116 -11.33 -1.17 5.67
N VAL A 117 -11.98 -1.93 6.56
CA VAL A 117 -12.53 -1.42 7.82
C VAL A 117 -11.41 -0.81 8.68
N TRP A 118 -10.26 -1.49 8.75
CA TRP A 118 -9.11 -0.99 9.50
C TRP A 118 -8.56 0.33 8.96
N LEU A 119 -8.40 0.47 7.64
CA LEU A 119 -7.97 1.73 7.02
C LEU A 119 -8.94 2.88 7.32
N ARG A 120 -10.26 2.61 7.24
CA ARG A 120 -11.28 3.61 7.55
C ARG A 120 -11.25 4.05 9.01
N ALA A 121 -11.02 3.12 9.94
CA ALA A 121 -10.87 3.44 11.36
C ALA A 121 -9.59 4.26 11.65
N ALA A 122 -8.50 3.99 10.94
CA ALA A 122 -7.28 4.79 11.05
C ALA A 122 -7.48 6.24 10.57
N ARG A 123 -8.36 6.47 9.58
CA ARG A 123 -8.77 7.81 9.14
C ARG A 123 -9.50 8.59 10.23
N SER A 124 -10.48 7.97 10.88
CA SER A 124 -11.30 8.67 11.88
C SER A 124 -10.45 9.22 13.02
N LEU A 125 -9.44 8.45 13.46
CA LEU A 125 -8.53 8.87 14.52
C LEU A 125 -7.67 10.09 14.12
N SER A 126 -7.19 10.15 12.87
CA SER A 126 -6.38 11.29 12.41
C SER A 126 -7.17 12.56 12.09
N SER A 127 -8.50 12.45 11.97
CA SER A 127 -9.42 13.60 11.84
C SER A 127 -9.81 14.23 13.18
N SER A 128 -9.83 13.44 14.26
CA SER A 128 -10.22 13.90 15.60
C SER A 128 -9.16 14.77 16.28
N ASP A 129 -7.87 14.55 15.98
CA ASP A 129 -6.74 15.32 16.56
C ASP A 129 -6.57 16.73 15.96
N ARG A 130 -7.34 17.12 14.94
CA ARG A 130 -7.22 18.45 14.29
C ARG A 130 -8.35 19.42 14.65
N SER A 131 -9.17 19.11 15.65
CA SER A 131 -10.31 19.93 16.08
C SER A 131 -10.19 20.43 17.53
N SER A 132 -8.99 20.45 18.11
CA SER A 132 -8.73 20.98 19.47
C SER A 132 -7.78 22.16 19.44
#